data_AF-A0A9W6HN73-F1
#
_entry.id   AF-A0A9W6HN73-F1
#
_cell.length_a   1.000
_cell.length_b   1.000
_cell.length_c   1.000
_cell.angle_alpha   90.00
_cell.angle_beta   90.00
_cell.angle_gamma   90.00
#
_symmetry.space_group_name_H-M   'P 1'
#
loop_
_entity.id
_entity.type
_entity.pdbx_description
1 polymer ?
#
loop_
_entity_poly.entity_id
_entity_poly.type
_entity_poly.pdbx_seq_one_letter_code
_entity_poly.pdbx_strand_id
1 'polypeptide(L)' 'MFIRGNHDGRWNLPLCVNYRRDGNGVFHLVFPQVAGGNLKVGPDHPQYRQIADHLLGATLPDDPAEP' A
#
# COMPACT_ATOMS: atom_id res chain seq x y z
N MET A 1 9.63 -0.31 1.93
CA MET A 1 9.38 -1.39 0.95
C MET A 1 9.03 -0.75 -0.38
N PHE A 2 9.59 -1.23 -1.51
CA PHE A 2 9.26 -0.71 -2.84
C PHE A 2 8.32 -1.66 -3.60
N ILE A 3 7.31 -1.10 -4.23
CA ILE A 3 6.38 -1.78 -5.13
C ILE A 3 6.79 -1.49 -6.56
N ARG A 4 6.99 -2.52 -7.38
CA ARG A 4 7.23 -2.35 -8.82
C ARG A 4 5.90 -2.32 -9.55
N GLY A 5 5.63 -1.24 -10.28
CA GLY A 5 4.49 -1.21 -11.20
C GLY A 5 4.86 -1.66 -12.61
N ASN A 6 3.86 -1.70 -13.49
CA ASN A 6 3.98 -2.26 -14.84
C ASN A 6 4.87 -1.44 -15.81
N HIS A 7 5.31 -0.24 -15.45
CA HIS A 7 6.08 0.67 -16.30
C HIS A 7 7.43 1.09 -15.66
N ASP A 8 8.12 0.14 -15.02
CA ASP A 8 9.39 0.35 -14.28
C ASP A 8 9.33 1.34 -13.09
N GLY A 9 8.17 1.96 -12.85
CA GLY A 9 7.92 2.81 -11.68
C GLY A 9 8.11 2.06 -10.37
N ARG A 10 8.73 2.73 -9.39
CA ARG A 10 8.95 2.20 -8.04
C ARG A 10 8.26 3.10 -7.04
N TRP A 11 7.25 2.56 -6.37
CA TRP A 11 6.52 3.26 -5.32
C TRP A 11 7.06 2.83 -3.95
N ASN A 12 7.50 3.78 -3.14
CA ASN A 12 7.92 3.49 -1.78
C ASN A 12 6.67 3.41 -0.90
N LEU A 13 6.25 2.20 -0.52
CA LEU A 13 5.01 1.95 0.22
C LEU A 13 4.86 2.78 1.51
N PRO A 14 5.90 3.06 2.32
CA PRO A 14 5.82 3.98 3.45
C PRO A 14 5.46 5.43 3.12
N LEU A 15 5.58 5.86 1.85
CA LEU A 15 5.13 7.19 1.39
C LEU A 15 3.67 7.17 0.92
N CYS A 16 2.97 6.04 1.07
CA CYS A 16 1.56 5.93 0.77
C CYS A 16 0.79 6.77 1.79
N VAL A 17 0.14 7.84 1.32
CA VAL A 17 -0.59 8.78 2.18
C VAL A 17 -2.00 8.31 2.49
N ASN A 18 -2.57 7.47 1.61
CA ASN A 18 -3.88 6.88 1.81
C ASN A 18 -4.04 5.62 0.95
N TYR A 19 -4.90 4.70 1.35
CA TYR A 19 -5.29 3.59 0.52
C TYR A 19 -6.76 3.25 0.70
N ARG A 20 -7.35 2.64 -0.32
CA ARG A 20 -8.66 1.99 -0.24
C ARG A 20 -8.59 0.60 -0.85
N ARG A 21 -9.40 -0.32 -0.32
CA ARG A 21 -9.57 -1.65 -0.89
C ARG A 21 -10.96 -1.73 -1.54
N ASP A 22 -11.01 -2.14 -2.81
CA ASP A 22 -12.27 -2.35 -3.53
C ASP A 22 -12.89 -3.72 -3.21
N GLY A 23 -14.16 -3.94 -3.58
CA GLY A 23 -14.87 -5.22 -3.41
C GLY A 23 -14.18 -6.42 -4.09
N ASN A 24 -13.36 -6.17 -5.12
CA ASN A 24 -12.53 -7.18 -5.77
C ASN A 24 -11.19 -7.45 -5.05
N GLY A 25 -10.97 -6.83 -3.90
CA GLY A 25 -9.74 -6.94 -3.13
C GLY A 25 -8.57 -6.09 -3.67
N VAL A 26 -8.77 -5.29 -4.72
CA VAL A 26 -7.71 -4.43 -5.28
C VAL A 26 -7.41 -3.27 -4.33
N PHE A 27 -6.13 -3.07 -4.02
CA PHE A 27 -5.67 -1.90 -3.29
C PHE A 27 -5.44 -0.73 -4.24
N HIS A 28 -6.10 0.39 -3.97
CA HIS A 28 -5.85 1.67 -4.60
C HIS A 28 -5.02 2.51 -3.65
N LEU A 29 -3.73 2.59 -3.92
CA LEU A 29 -2.74 3.33 -3.14
C LEU A 29 -2.63 4.76 -3.68
N VAL A 30 -2.64 5.72 -2.78
CA VAL A 30 -2.48 7.15 -3.09
C VAL A 30 -1.11 7.57 -2.61
N PHE A 31 -0.32 8.09 -3.54
CA PHE A 31 1.01 8.66 -3.28
C PHE A 31 1.01 10.12 -3.71
N PRO A 32 1.85 10.98 -3.10
CA PRO A 32 2.01 12.35 -3.56
C PRO A 32 2.54 12.37 -5.00
N GLN A 33 2.17 13.39 -5.78
CA GLN A 33 2.52 13.47 -7.22
C GLN A 33 4.03 13.39 -7.48
N VAL A 34 4.85 13.89 -6.56
CA VAL A 34 6.32 13.80 -6.61
C VAL A 34 6.86 12.36 -6.59
N ALA A 35 6.06 11.39 -6.15
CA ALA A 35 6.42 9.98 -6.06
C ALA A 35 5.82 9.12 -7.20
N GLY A 36 5.28 9.74 -8.25
CA GLY A 36 4.74 9.02 -9.42
C GLY A 36 3.23 8.78 -9.38
N GLY A 37 2.51 9.30 -8.38
CA GLY A 37 1.04 9.28 -8.30
C GLY A 37 0.44 7.94 -7.89
N ASN A 38 -0.87 7.79 -8.10
CA ASN A 38 -1.66 6.67 -7.57
C ASN A 38 -1.28 5.33 -8.21
N LEU A 39 -1.24 4.27 -7.40
CA LEU A 39 -0.96 2.90 -7.83
C LEU A 39 -2.13 1.97 -7.51
N LYS A 40 -2.43 1.03 -8.41
CA LYS A 40 -3.39 -0.04 -8.14
C LYS A 40 -2.65 -1.37 -8.05
N VAL A 41 -2.90 -2.11 -6.97
CA VAL A 41 -2.28 -3.41 -6.71
C VAL A 41 -3.38 -4.45 -6.51
N GLY A 42 -3.51 -5.35 -7.47
CA GLY A 42 -4.47 -6.47 -7.42
C GLY A 42 -3.90 -7.70 -6.68
N PRO A 43 -4.76 -8.66 -6.33
CA PRO A 43 -4.36 -9.90 -5.65
C PRO A 43 -3.33 -10.73 -6.41
N ASP A 44 -3.30 -10.64 -7.74
CA ASP A 44 -2.31 -11.30 -8.60
C ASP A 44 -0.91 -10.68 -8.53
N HIS A 45 -0.75 -9.53 -7.86
CA HIS A 45 0.55 -8.89 -7.75
C HIS A 45 1.48 -9.71 -6.84
N PRO A 46 2.75 -9.98 -7.23
CA PRO A 46 3.65 -10.85 -6.46
C PRO A 46 3.91 -10.36 -5.04
N GLN A 47 3.83 -9.04 -4.83
CA GLN A 47 4.00 -8.40 -3.52
C GLN A 47 2.67 -8.12 -2.80
N TYR A 48 1.51 -8.55 -3.33
CA TYR A 48 0.19 -8.19 -2.78
C TYR A 48 0.06 -8.52 -1.29
N ARG A 49 0.46 -9.72 -0.87
CA ARG A 49 0.39 -10.14 0.54
C ARG A 49 1.25 -9.26 1.46
N GLN A 50 2.47 -8.94 1.02
CA GLN A 50 3.39 -8.08 1.78
C GLN A 50 2.87 -6.63 1.89
N ILE A 51 2.28 -6.13 0.80
CA ILE A 51 1.66 -4.80 0.77
C ILE A 51 0.45 -4.78 1.72
N ALA A 52 -0.41 -5.80 1.67
CA ALA A 52 -1.57 -5.92 2.55
C ALA A 52 -1.16 -5.97 4.02
N ASP A 53 -0.19 -6.81 4.38
CA ASP A 53 0.31 -6.95 5.75
C ASP A 53 0.88 -5.63 6.27
N HIS A 54 1.67 -4.94 5.46
CA HIS A 54 2.23 -3.63 5.82
C HIS A 54 1.15 -2.56 5.99
N LEU A 55 0.17 -2.50 5.08
CA LEU A 55 -0.92 -1.51 5.14
C LEU A 55 -1.84 -1.75 6.34
N LEU A 56 -2.18 -3.01 6.62
CA LEU A 56 -3.03 -3.39 7.74
C LEU A 56 -2.31 -3.22 9.08
N GLY A 57 -1.03 -3.64 9.14
CA GLY A 57 -0.19 -3.47 10.32
C GLY A 57 0.13 -2.00 10.63
N ALA A 58 0.17 -1.12 9.62
CA ALA A 58 0.33 0.32 9.83
C ALA A 58 -0.98 1.06 10.18
N THR A 59 -2.15 0.46 9.93
CA THR A 59 -3.47 1.04 10.28
C THR A 59 -4.03 0.59 11.61
N LEU A 60 -3.47 -0.44 12.23
CA LEU A 60 -3.71 -0.67 13.64
C LEU A 60 -2.89 0.38 14.40
N PRO A 61 -3.50 1.28 15.19
CA PRO A 61 -2.72 1.88 16.26
C PRO A 61 -2.16 0.71 17.05
N ASP A 62 -0.84 0.70 17.23
CA ASP A 62 -0.28 0.15 18.45
C ASP A 62 -0.98 0.99 19.54
N ASP A 63 -2.13 0.51 20.02
CA ASP A 63 -2.71 0.95 21.28
C ASP A 63 -1.87 0.17 22.29
N PRO A 64 -0.80 0.75 22.87
CA PRO A 64 -0.41 0.29 24.17
C PRO A 64 -1.63 0.60 25.03
N ALA A 65 -2.49 -0.40 25.24
CA ALA A 65 -3.32 -0.43 26.42
C ALA A 65 -2.33 -0.40 27.59
N GLU A 66 -1.99 0.81 28.04
CA GLU A 66 -1.06 1.05 29.14
C GLU A 66 -1.58 0.29 30.37
N PRO A 67 -0.72 -0.50 31.06
CA PRO A 67 -1.11 -1.23 32.27
C PRO A 67 -1.32 -0.32 33.49
#